data_AF-A0A0S7EK21-F1
#
_entry.id   AF-A0A0S7EK21-F1
#
_cell.length_a   1.000
_cell.length_b   1.000
_cell.length_c   1.000
_cell.angle_alpha   90.00
_cell.angle_beta   90.00
_cell.angle_gamma   90.00
#
_symmetry.space_group_name_H-M   'P 1'
#
loop_
_entity.id
_entity.type
_entity.pdbx_description
1 polymer ?
#
loop_
_entity_poly.entity_id
_entity_poly.type
_entity_poly.pdbx_seq_one_letter_code
_entity_poly.pdbx_strand_id
1 'polypeptide(L)'
;MWSVGVIIYVSLSGTFPFNEDEDINDQIQNAAFMYPPHPWKKVSQEAIDLINNLLQVKMRKRYSVDKTLSHPWLQDYQMWLDLRNLEGRMNERYITHESDDLRWLHHAQLSGLDYPSIS
;
A
#
# COMPACT_ATOMS: atom_id res chain seq x y z
N MET A 1 10.65 5.47 1.38
CA MET A 1 9.36 5.59 0.66
C MET A 1 9.49 5.38 -0.84
N TRP A 2 10.42 6.03 -1.56
CA TRP A 2 10.59 5.78 -3.00
C TRP A 2 10.80 4.30 -3.31
N SER A 3 11.76 3.65 -2.64
CA SER A 3 12.02 2.22 -2.81
C SER A 3 10.81 1.34 -2.51
N VAL A 4 9.95 1.76 -1.57
CA VAL A 4 8.69 1.05 -1.26
C VAL A 4 7.74 1.13 -2.45
N GLY A 5 7.62 2.29 -3.10
CA GLY A 5 6.83 2.44 -4.34
C GLY A 5 7.33 1.54 -5.46
N VAL A 6 8.66 1.45 -5.65
CA VAL A 6 9.27 0.55 -6.65
C VAL A 6 9.00 -0.92 -6.31
N ILE A 7 9.14 -1.32 -5.03
CA ILE A 7 8.85 -2.69 -4.58
C ILE A 7 7.39 -3.05 -4.82
N ILE A 8 6.44 -2.16 -4.49
CA ILE A 8 5.02 -2.39 -4.73
C ILE A 8 4.74 -2.53 -6.23
N TYR A 9 5.30 -1.64 -7.06
CA TYR A 9 5.17 -1.71 -8.51
C TYR A 9 5.61 -3.08 -9.04
N VAL A 10 6.84 -3.51 -8.70
CA VAL A 10 7.39 -4.79 -9.15
C VAL A 10 6.58 -5.98 -8.61
N SER A 11 6.11 -5.91 -7.36
CA SER A 11 5.30 -6.98 -6.77
C SER A 11 3.97 -7.18 -7.48
N LEU A 12 3.38 -6.09 -8.01
CA LEU A 12 2.10 -6.12 -8.70
C LEU A 12 2.22 -6.41 -10.19
N SER A 13 3.29 -5.95 -10.85
CA SER A 13 3.46 -6.09 -12.30
C SER A 13 4.44 -7.16 -12.75
N GLY A 14 5.38 -7.56 -11.89
CA GLY A 14 6.54 -8.38 -12.26
C GLY A 14 7.58 -7.64 -13.11
N THR A 15 7.45 -6.32 -13.30
CA THR A 15 8.34 -5.50 -14.14
C THR A 15 8.86 -4.29 -13.37
N PHE A 16 10.01 -3.75 -13.77
CA PHE A 16 10.48 -2.48 -13.23
C PHE A 16 9.71 -1.29 -13.82
N PRO A 17 9.54 -0.20 -13.05
CA PRO A 17 8.83 1.00 -13.51
C PRO A 17 9.67 1.89 -14.45
N PHE A 18 10.88 1.46 -14.83
CA PHE A 18 11.79 2.20 -15.68
C PHE A 18 11.97 1.49 -17.02
N ASN A 19 11.99 2.25 -18.09
CA ASN A 19 12.40 1.82 -19.42
C ASN A 19 13.93 1.73 -19.46
N GLU A 20 14.48 0.58 -19.84
CA GLU A 20 15.94 0.37 -19.92
C GLU A 20 16.58 1.15 -21.08
N ASP A 21 15.79 1.52 -22.10
CA ASP A 21 16.24 2.25 -23.28
C ASP A 21 16.30 3.78 -23.08
N GLU A 22 15.87 4.29 -21.92
CA GLU A 22 15.82 5.71 -21.58
C GLU A 22 16.67 6.02 -20.34
N ASP A 23 17.16 7.26 -20.20
CA ASP A 23 17.90 7.66 -19.00
C ASP A 23 16.97 7.57 -17.78
N ILE A 24 17.36 6.74 -16.82
CA ILE A 24 16.61 6.51 -15.58
C ILE A 24 16.42 7.82 -14.82
N ASN A 25 17.39 8.74 -14.83
CA ASN A 25 17.27 10.03 -14.14
C ASN A 25 16.19 10.89 -14.77
N ASP A 26 16.06 10.89 -16.09
CA ASP A 26 15.02 11.66 -16.79
C ASP A 26 13.63 11.08 -16.52
N GLN A 27 13.50 9.75 -16.52
CA GLN A 27 12.24 9.09 -16.18
C GLN A 27 11.83 9.34 -14.73
N ILE A 28 12.81 9.32 -13.82
CA ILE A 28 12.60 9.71 -12.42
C ILE A 28 12.13 11.17 -12.37
N GLN A 29 12.84 12.12 -12.99
CA GLN A 29 12.51 13.55 -12.93
C GLN A 29 11.15 13.88 -13.53
N ASN A 30 10.75 13.16 -14.57
CA ASN A 30 9.47 13.36 -15.25
C ASN A 30 8.31 12.58 -14.60
N ALA A 31 8.59 11.70 -13.63
CA ALA A 31 7.62 10.77 -13.05
C ALA A 31 6.82 10.01 -14.12
N ALA A 32 7.46 9.68 -15.24
CA ALA A 32 6.83 9.10 -16.42
C ALA A 32 6.64 7.58 -16.27
N PHE A 33 6.04 7.15 -15.15
CA PHE A 33 5.78 5.74 -14.89
C PHE A 33 4.61 5.26 -15.75
N MET A 34 4.82 4.17 -16.47
CA MET A 34 3.79 3.57 -17.32
C MET A 34 3.06 2.44 -16.60
N TYR A 35 1.75 2.34 -16.85
CA TYR A 35 0.88 1.28 -16.35
C TYR A 35 0.21 0.58 -17.54
N PRO A 36 0.96 -0.24 -18.32
CA PRO A 36 0.42 -0.89 -19.51
C PRO A 36 -0.78 -1.79 -19.17
N PRO A 37 -1.79 -1.92 -20.05
CA PRO A 37 -3.02 -2.67 -19.73
C PRO A 37 -2.79 -4.09 -19.21
N HIS A 38 -1.72 -4.76 -19.63
CA HIS A 38 -1.29 -6.01 -19.02
C HIS A 38 -0.01 -5.77 -18.21
N PRO A 39 0.05 -6.14 -16.91
CA PRO A 39 -0.99 -6.75 -16.08
C PRO A 39 -1.95 -5.75 -15.39
N TRP A 40 -1.72 -4.45 -15.54
CA TRP A 40 -2.34 -3.41 -14.70
C TRP A 40 -3.86 -3.28 -14.80
N LYS A 41 -4.50 -3.82 -15.84
CA LYS A 41 -5.97 -3.85 -15.96
C LYS A 41 -6.66 -4.61 -14.81
N LYS A 42 -5.95 -5.54 -14.14
CA LYS A 42 -6.48 -6.29 -12.99
C LYS A 42 -6.09 -5.67 -11.64
N VAL A 43 -5.21 -4.68 -11.64
CA VAL A 43 -4.73 -4.01 -10.44
C VAL A 43 -5.70 -2.88 -10.11
N SER A 44 -6.00 -2.69 -8.83
CA SER A 44 -6.95 -1.64 -8.40
C SER A 44 -6.39 -0.24 -8.64
N GLN A 45 -7.28 0.71 -8.88
CA GLN A 45 -6.88 2.10 -9.13
C GLN A 45 -6.25 2.73 -7.87
N GLU A 46 -6.68 2.30 -6.69
CA GLU A 46 -6.12 2.69 -5.40
C GLU A 46 -4.67 2.22 -5.23
N ALA A 47 -4.31 1.04 -5.77
CA ALA A 47 -2.91 0.58 -5.75
C ALA A 47 -2.03 1.51 -6.60
N ILE A 48 -2.50 1.84 -7.80
CA ILE A 48 -1.81 2.75 -8.73
C ILE A 48 -1.69 4.15 -8.11
N ASP A 49 -2.74 4.65 -7.47
CA ASP A 49 -2.72 5.93 -6.77
C ASP A 49 -1.67 5.97 -5.65
N LEU A 50 -1.58 4.90 -4.84
CA LEU A 50 -0.54 4.82 -3.82
C LEU A 50 0.86 4.85 -4.41
N ILE A 51 1.12 4.08 -5.48
CA ILE A 51 2.41 4.06 -6.16
C ILE A 51 2.76 5.47 -6.66
N ASN A 52 1.82 6.16 -7.31
CA ASN A 52 2.04 7.52 -7.79
C ASN A 52 2.37 8.51 -6.65
N ASN A 53 1.77 8.35 -5.48
CA ASN A 53 2.07 9.17 -4.30
C ASN A 53 3.42 8.82 -3.64
N LEU A 54 3.90 7.59 -3.80
CA LEU A 54 5.21 7.13 -3.33
C LEU A 54 6.35 7.50 -4.29
N LEU A 55 6.09 7.48 -5.60
CA LEU A 55 7.04 7.78 -6.67
C LEU A 55 7.00 9.26 -7.08
N GLN A 56 6.96 10.14 -6.08
CA GLN A 56 7.05 11.59 -6.30
C GLN A 56 8.51 12.06 -6.28
N VAL A 57 8.89 12.84 -7.30
CA VAL A 57 10.23 13.45 -7.43
C VAL A 57 10.46 14.47 -6.33
N LYS A 58 9.50 15.38 -6.16
CA LYS A 58 9.53 16.38 -5.10
C LYS A 58 9.27 15.69 -3.77
N MET A 59 10.30 15.62 -2.91
CA MET A 59 10.18 14.97 -1.59
C MET A 59 8.99 15.48 -0.77
N ARG A 60 8.67 16.77 -0.84
CA ARG A 60 7.52 17.35 -0.11
C ARG A 60 6.16 16.83 -0.57
N LYS A 61 6.06 16.35 -1.81
CA LYS A 61 4.83 15.74 -2.37
C LYS A 61 4.78 14.23 -2.09
N ARG A 62 5.93 13.61 -1.83
CA ARG A 62 6.05 12.18 -1.56
C ARG A 62 5.37 11.84 -0.24
N TYR A 63 4.61 10.75 -0.21
CA TYR A 63 4.00 10.29 1.02
C TYR A 63 5.05 9.87 2.06
N SER A 64 4.79 10.26 3.31
CA SER A 64 5.45 9.72 4.49
C SER A 64 4.88 8.35 4.83
N VAL A 65 5.52 7.63 5.77
CA VAL A 65 5.02 6.34 6.27
C VAL A 65 3.59 6.48 6.78
N ASP A 66 3.29 7.48 7.61
CA ASP A 66 1.96 7.66 8.20
C ASP A 66 0.88 7.91 7.15
N LYS A 67 1.20 8.73 6.13
CA LYS A 67 0.29 8.99 5.00
C LYS A 67 0.06 7.73 4.16
N THR A 68 1.12 6.94 3.94
CA THR A 68 1.03 5.66 3.23
C THR A 68 0.16 4.67 3.99
N LEU A 69 0.37 4.49 5.29
CA LEU A 69 -0.43 3.58 6.12
C LEU A 69 -1.90 3.99 6.15
N SER A 70 -2.18 5.30 6.13
CA SER A 70 -3.55 5.84 6.09
C SER A 70 -4.20 5.81 4.70
N HIS A 71 -3.49 5.35 3.66
CA HIS A 71 -4.02 5.34 2.29
C HIS A 71 -5.13 4.29 2.13
N PRO A 72 -6.24 4.58 1.42
CA PRO A 72 -7.37 3.65 1.27
C PRO A 72 -7.00 2.25 0.81
N TRP A 73 -5.98 2.11 -0.05
CA TRP A 73 -5.50 0.81 -0.52
C TRP A 73 -5.00 -0.13 0.59
N LEU A 74 -4.59 0.41 1.76
CA LEU A 74 -4.13 -0.37 2.92
C LEU A 74 -5.13 -0.34 4.08
N GLN A 75 -6.31 0.24 3.88
CA GLN A 75 -7.32 0.46 4.93
C GLN A 75 -8.54 -0.45 4.73
N ASP A 76 -8.30 -1.73 4.44
CA ASP A 76 -9.35 -2.74 4.36
C ASP A 76 -9.32 -3.71 5.56
N TYR A 77 -10.44 -4.40 5.77
CA TYR A 77 -10.63 -5.30 6.91
C TYR A 77 -9.66 -6.49 6.87
N GLN A 78 -9.39 -7.05 5.69
CA GLN A 78 -8.50 -8.20 5.54
C GLN A 78 -7.05 -7.80 5.85
N MET A 79 -6.60 -6.64 5.36
CA MET A 79 -5.29 -6.08 5.68
C MET A 79 -5.13 -5.88 7.19
N TRP A 80 -6.15 -5.36 7.87
CA TRP A 80 -6.11 -5.24 9.34
C TRP A 80 -6.00 -6.61 10.02
N LEU A 81 -6.78 -7.61 9.59
CA LEU A 81 -6.67 -8.98 10.12
C LEU A 81 -5.26 -9.56 9.93
N ASP A 82 -4.69 -9.42 8.74
CA ASP A 82 -3.36 -9.95 8.42
C ASP A 82 -2.27 -9.27 9.26
N LEU A 83 -2.37 -7.95 9.46
CA LEU A 83 -1.48 -7.20 10.33
C LEU A 83 -1.61 -7.63 11.80
N ARG A 84 -2.83 -7.78 12.31
CA ARG A 84 -3.06 -8.24 13.69
C ARG A 84 -2.52 -9.66 13.91
N ASN A 85 -2.69 -10.55 12.93
CA ASN A 85 -2.13 -11.89 12.98
C ASN A 85 -0.59 -11.87 13.02
N LEU A 86 0.03 -10.99 12.22
CA LEU A 86 1.48 -10.80 12.24
C LEU A 86 1.96 -10.26 13.60
N GLU A 87 1.30 -9.23 14.13
CA GLU A 87 1.63 -8.62 15.43
C GLU A 87 1.47 -9.62 16.58
N GLY A 88 0.43 -10.45 16.58
CA GLY A 88 0.23 -11.52 17.56
C GLY A 88 1.37 -12.55 17.53
N ARG A 89 1.88 -12.89 16.35
CA ARG A 89 3.06 -13.78 16.21
C ARG A 89 4.36 -13.12 16.68
N MET A 90 4.46 -11.81 16.58
CA MET A 90 5.62 -11.03 17.02
C MET A 90 5.54 -10.64 18.51
N ASN A 91 4.39 -10.84 19.15
CA ASN A 91 4.10 -10.46 20.53
C ASN A 91 4.29 -8.95 20.81
N GLU A 92 4.09 -8.11 19.79
CA GLU A 92 4.19 -6.65 19.87
C GLU A 92 3.33 -5.99 18.79
N ARG A 93 2.67 -4.87 19.12
CA ARG A 93 1.85 -4.08 18.18
C ARG A 93 2.71 -2.95 17.61
N TYR A 94 2.89 -2.94 16.29
CA TYR A 94 3.79 -1.99 15.60
C TYR A 94 3.07 -1.04 14.64
N ILE A 95 2.08 -1.55 13.91
CA ILE A 95 1.46 -0.84 12.78
C ILE A 95 0.02 -0.48 13.10
N THR A 96 -0.74 -1.41 13.67
CA THR A 96 -2.14 -1.15 14.03
C THR A 96 -2.23 -0.34 15.32
N HIS A 97 -3.37 0.32 15.54
CA HIS A 97 -3.65 1.04 16.79
C HIS A 97 -4.93 0.49 17.44
N GLU A 98 -5.07 0.60 18.76
CA GLU A 98 -6.27 0.14 19.48
C GLU A 98 -7.56 0.80 18.98
N SER A 99 -7.47 2.02 18.46
CA SER A 99 -8.60 2.71 17.82
C SER A 99 -9.11 2.00 16.56
N ASP A 100 -8.24 1.25 15.87
CA ASP A 100 -8.64 0.45 14.71
C ASP A 100 -9.54 -0.70 15.12
N ASP A 101 -9.32 -1.28 16.30
CA ASP A 101 -10.03 -2.46 16.76
C ASP A 101 -11.53 -2.17 16.92
N LEU A 102 -11.89 -1.01 17.51
CA LEU A 102 -13.27 -0.56 17.63
C LEU A 102 -13.93 -0.30 16.27
N ARG A 103 -13.20 0.34 15.35
CA ARG A 103 -13.66 0.61 13.98
C ARG A 103 -13.98 -0.69 13.25
N TRP A 104 -13.08 -1.66 13.32
CA TRP A 104 -13.22 -2.94 12.62
C TRP A 104 -14.19 -3.90 13.29
N LEU A 105 -14.35 -3.83 14.61
CA LEU A 105 -15.38 -4.57 15.34
C LEU A 105 -16.78 -4.16 14.86
N HIS A 106 -17.03 -2.84 14.80
CA HIS A 106 -18.31 -2.32 14.32
C HIS A 106 -18.56 -2.70 12.85
N HIS A 107 -17.53 -2.61 12.00
CA HIS A 107 -17.61 -3.07 10.61
C HIS A 107 -17.96 -4.56 10.51
N ALA A 108 -17.28 -5.43 11.26
CA ALA A 108 -17.53 -6.87 11.25
C ALA A 108 -18.95 -7.21 11.68
N GLN A 109 -19.46 -6.56 12.73
CA GLN A 109 -20.84 -6.74 13.19
C GLN A 109 -21.88 -6.35 12.13
N LEU A 110 -21.69 -5.21 11.45
CA LEU A 110 -22.60 -4.76 10.39
C LEU A 110 -22.55 -5.65 9.15
N SER A 111 -21.38 -6.19 8.82
CA SER A 111 -21.16 -7.02 7.65
C SER A 111 -21.36 -8.53 7.91
N GLY A 112 -21.64 -8.93 9.16
CA GLY A 112 -21.77 -10.34 9.54
C GLY A 112 -20.46 -11.14 9.37
N LEU A 113 -19.31 -10.47 9.50
CA LEU A 113 -17.98 -11.08 9.38
C LEU A 113 -17.50 -11.58 10.74
N ASP A 114 -16.67 -12.62 10.74
CA ASP A 114 -16.04 -13.11 11.95
C ASP A 114 -15.00 -12.10 12.47
N TYR A 115 -14.97 -11.90 13.79
CA TYR A 115 -14.04 -10.98 14.44
C TYR A 115 -13.13 -11.76 15.38
N PRO A 116 -11.81 -11.76 15.15
CA PRO A 116 -10.89 -12.58 15.93
C PRO A 116 -10.86 -12.14 17.40
N SER A 117 -10.82 -13.11 18.30
CA SER A 117 -10.56 -12.90 19.73
C SER A 117 -9.05 -12.67 19.92
N ILE A 118 -8.58 -11.48 19.58
CA ILE A 118 -7.17 -11.13 19.69
C ILE A 118 -6.90 -10.72 21.15
N SER A 119 -6.14 -11.54 21.88
CA SER A 119 -5.68 -11.28 23.25
C SER A 119 -4.48 -10.34 23.29
#